data_AF-A0A7Y2A8S4-F1
#
_entry.id   AF-A0A7Y2A8S4-F1
#
_cell.length_a   1.000
_cell.length_b   1.000
_cell.length_c   1.000
_cell.angle_alpha   90.00
_cell.angle_beta   90.00
_cell.angle_gamma   90.00
#
_symmetry.space_group_name_H-M   'P 1'
#
loop_
_entity.id
_entity.type
_entity.pdbx_description
1 polymer ?
#
loop_
_entity_poly.entity_id
_entity_poly.type
_entity_poly.pdbx_seq_one_letter_code
_entity_poly.pdbx_strand_id
1 'polypeptide(L)'
;MATFYSIPVKDIYKETDDCSVITFDVPEHLQENFSFRQGQHLTLKAIIDGADVRRSYSLCSSPTEGRWQVAVKEIPGGAFSTFVNQELKKGDILEVMAPSGTFGVDVDEANPKNYLFFAAGSGITPVLSMIKSHLERESGSTCKLFYVNKTAKSIIFKEELEQLRNQYFGRLEIYYFLTKERRDIDLFNGRFDEEKMQVLVGNFIDIPDT
;
A
#
# COMPACT_ATOMS: atom_id res chain seq x y z
N MET A 1 -1.75 12.36 -25.65
CA MET A 1 -0.69 11.35 -25.38
C MET A 1 -0.43 11.35 -23.89
N ALA A 2 -0.13 10.20 -23.29
CA ALA A 2 0.27 10.13 -21.89
C ALA A 2 1.64 10.79 -21.71
N THR A 3 1.73 11.82 -20.87
CA THR A 3 2.98 12.52 -20.57
C THR A 3 3.74 11.74 -19.49
N PHE A 4 5.02 11.45 -19.76
CA PHE A 4 5.96 10.93 -18.78
C PHE A 4 6.91 12.05 -18.37
N TYR A 5 7.25 12.08 -17.08
CA TYR A 5 8.20 13.00 -16.48
C TYR A 5 9.41 12.19 -16.02
N SER A 6 10.62 12.70 -16.28
CA SER A 6 11.85 12.09 -15.77
C SER A 6 12.02 12.46 -14.31
N ILE A 7 11.75 11.52 -13.40
CA ILE A 7 11.77 11.75 -11.95
C ILE A 7 12.91 10.94 -11.32
N PRO A 8 13.84 11.58 -10.60
CA PRO A 8 14.89 10.86 -9.87
C PRO A 8 14.33 10.01 -8.73
N VAL A 9 14.98 8.88 -8.46
CA VAL A 9 14.79 8.09 -7.25
C VAL A 9 15.51 8.78 -6.11
N LYS A 10 14.75 9.44 -5.23
CA LYS A 10 15.25 10.09 -4.01
C LYS A 10 15.90 9.09 -3.07
N ASP A 11 15.25 7.94 -2.92
CA ASP A 11 15.69 6.85 -2.05
C ASP A 11 15.04 5.53 -2.45
N ILE A 12 15.71 4.42 -2.14
CA ILE A 12 15.16 3.07 -2.29
C ILE A 12 15.71 2.18 -1.17
N TYR A 13 14.81 1.46 -0.50
CA TYR A 13 15.17 0.52 0.55
C TYR A 13 14.36 -0.77 0.44
N LYS A 14 14.87 -1.84 1.07
CA LYS A 14 14.19 -3.14 1.18
C LYS A 14 13.25 -3.13 2.37
N GLU A 15 11.95 -3.23 2.09
CA GLU A 15 10.89 -3.37 3.09
C GLU A 15 10.76 -4.83 3.55
N THR A 16 10.92 -5.76 2.62
CA THR A 16 11.11 -7.19 2.91
C THR A 16 12.15 -7.75 1.94
N ASP A 17 12.56 -9.01 2.13
CA ASP A 17 13.53 -9.67 1.23
C ASP A 17 13.16 -9.54 -0.26
N ASP A 18 11.86 -9.63 -0.57
CA ASP A 18 11.30 -9.59 -1.92
C ASP A 18 10.49 -8.33 -2.22
N CYS A 19 10.65 -7.24 -1.47
CA CYS A 19 9.94 -5.98 -1.75
C CYS A 19 10.80 -4.76 -1.45
N SER A 20 10.96 -3.89 -2.45
CA SER A 20 11.61 -2.58 -2.29
C SER A 20 10.57 -1.46 -2.29
N VAL A 21 10.84 -0.39 -1.56
CA VAL A 21 10.06 0.85 -1.58
C VAL A 21 10.87 1.93 -2.25
N ILE A 22 10.31 2.54 -3.29
CA ILE A 22 10.91 3.66 -4.03
C ILE A 22 10.31 4.95 -3.50
N THR A 23 11.15 5.93 -3.19
CA THR A 23 10.75 7.32 -2.94
C THR A 23 11.18 8.17 -4.12
N PHE A 24 10.23 8.88 -4.73
CA PHE A 24 10.51 9.77 -5.86
C PHE A 24 10.86 11.19 -5.40
N ASP A 25 11.82 11.81 -6.08
CA ASP A 25 12.16 13.23 -5.90
C ASP A 25 11.38 14.08 -6.88
N VAL A 26 10.09 14.29 -6.60
CA VAL A 26 9.22 15.12 -7.46
C VAL A 26 9.63 16.59 -7.31
N PRO A 27 10.13 17.24 -8.38
CA PRO A 27 10.54 18.64 -8.33
C PRO A 27 9.38 19.56 -7.96
N GLU A 28 9.67 20.68 -7.29
CA GLU A 28 8.68 21.65 -6.83
C GLU A 28 7.70 22.09 -7.93
N HIS A 29 8.21 22.39 -9.13
CA HIS A 29 7.40 22.81 -10.28
C HIS A 29 6.47 21.70 -10.85
N LEU A 30 6.63 20.44 -10.43
CA LEU A 30 5.77 19.32 -10.82
C LEU A 30 4.84 18.86 -9.69
N GLN A 31 4.95 19.40 -8.47
CA GLN A 31 4.16 18.91 -7.34
C GLN A 31 2.65 19.06 -7.54
N GLU A 32 2.20 20.11 -8.23
CA GLU A 32 0.80 20.27 -8.59
C GLU A 32 0.33 19.14 -9.54
N ASN A 33 1.11 18.82 -10.57
CA ASN A 33 0.82 17.71 -11.49
C ASN A 33 0.84 16.34 -10.79
N PHE A 34 1.64 16.21 -9.74
CA PHE A 34 1.81 14.99 -8.96
C PHE A 34 0.96 14.96 -7.68
N SER A 35 0.07 15.92 -7.49
CA SER A 35 -0.92 15.85 -6.41
C SER A 35 -1.80 14.61 -6.60
N PHE A 36 -2.07 13.88 -5.52
CA PHE A 36 -2.80 12.62 -5.56
C PHE A 36 -3.80 12.49 -4.42
N ARG A 37 -4.73 11.56 -4.58
CA ARG A 37 -5.64 11.08 -3.55
C ARG A 37 -5.20 9.70 -3.08
N GLN A 38 -5.50 9.36 -1.84
CA GLN A 38 -5.26 8.03 -1.31
C GLN A 38 -5.86 6.95 -2.22
N GLY A 39 -5.15 5.84 -2.39
CA GLY A 39 -5.55 4.73 -3.27
C GLY A 39 -5.16 4.88 -4.75
N GLN A 40 -4.69 6.05 -5.18
CA GLN A 40 -4.14 6.25 -6.53
C GLN A 40 -2.78 5.55 -6.73
N HIS A 41 -2.34 5.48 -7.98
CA HIS A 41 -1.10 4.83 -8.39
C HIS A 41 -0.29 5.68 -9.36
N LEU A 42 1.01 5.39 -9.44
CA LEU A 42 1.92 5.90 -10.46
C LEU A 42 2.13 4.84 -11.54
N THR A 43 2.23 5.27 -12.80
CA THR A 43 2.72 4.41 -13.89
C THR A 43 4.18 4.72 -14.15
N LEU A 44 5.03 3.72 -13.92
CA LEU A 44 6.47 3.81 -14.07
C LEU A 44 6.90 3.17 -15.39
N LYS A 45 7.94 3.72 -16.01
CA LYS A 45 8.55 3.26 -17.25
C LYS A 45 10.07 3.23 -17.10
N ALA A 46 10.67 2.16 -17.60
CA ALA A 46 12.12 1.97 -17.70
C ALA A 46 12.45 1.21 -18.98
N ILE A 47 13.66 1.40 -19.50
CA ILE A 47 14.22 0.54 -20.55
C ILE A 47 14.98 -0.59 -19.86
N ILE A 48 14.49 -1.82 -19.97
CA ILE A 48 15.08 -3.01 -19.33
C ILE A 48 15.39 -4.01 -20.45
N ASP A 49 16.65 -4.41 -20.57
CA ASP A 49 17.13 -5.28 -21.66
C ASP A 49 16.75 -4.78 -23.07
N GLY A 50 16.76 -3.45 -23.26
CA GLY A 50 16.38 -2.81 -24.52
C GLY A 50 14.88 -2.71 -24.78
N ALA A 51 14.02 -3.20 -23.89
CA ALA A 51 12.57 -3.11 -24.00
C ALA A 51 11.98 -1.97 -23.15
N ASP A 52 10.98 -1.26 -23.69
CA ASP A 52 10.16 -0.31 -22.93
C ASP A 52 9.17 -1.07 -22.05
N VAL A 53 9.46 -1.13 -20.74
CA VAL A 53 8.65 -1.84 -19.76
C VAL A 53 7.92 -0.84 -18.87
N ARG A 54 6.59 -0.99 -18.79
CA ARG A 54 5.71 -0.09 -18.02
C ARG A 54 4.89 -0.85 -17.00
N ARG A 55 4.84 -0.38 -15.75
CA ARG A 55 4.03 -0.99 -14.70
C ARG A 55 3.45 0.08 -13.78
N SER A 56 2.25 -0.20 -13.28
CA SER A 56 1.57 0.67 -12.33
C SER A 56 1.74 0.14 -10.91
N TYR A 57 2.06 1.03 -9.97
CA TYR A 57 2.20 0.72 -8.56
C TYR A 57 1.47 1.75 -7.73
N SER A 58 0.62 1.29 -6.81
CA SER A 58 -0.14 2.16 -5.92
C SER A 58 0.79 2.92 -4.98
N LEU A 59 0.43 4.18 -4.75
CA LEU A 59 1.10 4.99 -3.74
C LEU A 59 0.80 4.40 -2.36
N CYS A 60 1.84 4.23 -1.55
CA CYS A 60 1.75 3.73 -0.17
C CYS A 60 1.89 4.83 0.89
N SER A 61 2.19 6.05 0.46
CA SER A 61 2.16 7.27 1.28
C SER A 61 0.77 7.91 1.31
N SER A 62 0.49 8.70 2.35
CA SER A 62 -0.68 9.59 2.40
C SER A 62 -0.40 10.86 1.57
N PRO A 63 -1.42 11.46 0.91
CA PRO A 63 -1.28 12.74 0.23
C PRO A 63 -0.73 13.88 1.10
N THR A 64 -0.94 13.81 2.41
CA THR A 64 -0.50 14.79 3.43
C THR A 64 0.97 14.67 3.80
N GLU A 65 1.64 13.57 3.48
CA GLU A 65 3.04 13.34 3.85
C GLU A 65 4.04 14.08 2.96
N GLY A 66 3.60 14.62 1.81
CA GLY A 66 4.50 15.23 0.82
C GLY A 66 5.54 14.25 0.28
N ARG A 67 5.21 12.96 0.25
CA ARG A 67 6.07 11.87 -0.24
C ARG A 67 5.35 11.09 -1.33
N TRP A 68 6.06 10.75 -2.39
CA TRP A 68 5.58 9.86 -3.45
C TRP A 68 6.32 8.54 -3.33
N GLN A 69 5.68 7.57 -2.67
CA GLN A 69 6.27 6.26 -2.42
C GLN A 69 5.44 5.15 -3.01
N VAL A 70 6.10 4.18 -3.64
CA VAL A 70 5.47 2.95 -4.12
C VAL A 70 6.27 1.75 -3.65
N ALA A 71 5.59 0.66 -3.30
CA ALA A 71 6.23 -0.61 -2.97
C ALA A 71 6.15 -1.58 -4.16
N VAL A 72 7.27 -2.19 -4.50
CA VAL A 72 7.41 -3.12 -5.62
C VAL A 72 7.88 -4.47 -5.09
N LYS A 73 6.94 -5.40 -4.97
CA LYS A 73 7.24 -6.78 -4.65
C LYS A 73 7.76 -7.51 -5.88
N GLU A 74 8.88 -8.20 -5.74
CA GLU A 74 9.47 -9.03 -6.78
C GLU A 74 8.54 -10.19 -7.16
N ILE A 75 8.22 -10.27 -8.44
CA ILE A 75 7.50 -11.39 -9.03
C ILE A 75 8.52 -12.23 -9.80
N PRO A 76 8.62 -13.56 -9.54
CA PRO A 76 9.50 -14.44 -10.30
C PRO A 76 9.27 -14.31 -11.82
N GLY A 77 10.34 -14.01 -12.57
CA GLY A 77 10.29 -13.78 -14.01
C GLY A 77 9.73 -12.41 -14.44
N GLY A 78 9.41 -11.53 -13.50
CA GLY A 78 8.88 -10.19 -13.77
C GLY A 78 9.98 -9.17 -14.03
N ALA A 79 10.14 -8.74 -15.28
CA ALA A 79 11.20 -7.79 -15.68
C ALA A 79 11.28 -6.52 -14.80
N PHE A 80 10.17 -5.77 -14.68
CA PHE A 80 10.19 -4.51 -13.92
C PHE A 80 10.40 -4.73 -12.41
N SER A 81 9.73 -5.73 -11.83
CA SER A 81 9.82 -5.98 -10.40
C SER A 81 11.20 -6.48 -9.99
N THR A 82 11.84 -7.31 -10.83
CA THR A 82 13.22 -7.77 -10.64
C THR A 82 14.20 -6.61 -10.77
N PHE A 83 14.09 -5.79 -11.82
CA PHE A 83 14.90 -4.59 -11.98
C PHE A 83 14.86 -3.67 -10.74
N VAL A 84 13.66 -3.38 -10.22
CA VAL A 84 13.52 -2.55 -9.00
C VAL A 84 14.16 -3.21 -7.78
N ASN A 85 14.06 -4.53 -7.65
CA ASN A 85 14.52 -5.24 -6.47
C ASN A 85 16.02 -5.57 -6.48
N GLN A 86 16.67 -5.58 -7.65
CA GLN A 86 18.04 -6.06 -7.81
C GLN A 86 19.01 -5.01 -8.38
N GLU A 87 18.51 -4.06 -9.17
CA GLU A 87 19.37 -3.18 -9.98
C GLU A 87 19.17 -1.69 -9.68
N LEU A 88 17.92 -1.26 -9.51
CA LEU A 88 17.55 0.14 -9.29
C LEU A 88 18.18 0.69 -8.00
N LYS A 89 18.76 1.89 -8.09
CA LYS A 89 19.46 2.56 -6.98
C LYS A 89 18.98 4.00 -6.82
N LYS A 90 19.27 4.55 -5.64
CA LYS A 90 19.13 5.98 -5.38
C LYS A 90 19.92 6.79 -6.41
N GLY A 91 19.29 7.83 -6.94
CA GLY A 91 19.86 8.70 -7.97
C GLY A 91 19.53 8.27 -9.40
N ASP A 92 19.07 7.03 -9.63
CA ASP A 92 18.60 6.61 -10.94
C ASP A 92 17.35 7.40 -11.34
N ILE A 93 17.08 7.48 -12.64
CA ILE A 93 15.92 8.21 -13.18
C ILE A 93 14.91 7.21 -13.71
N LEU A 94 13.65 7.39 -13.31
CA LEU A 94 12.52 6.68 -13.89
C LEU A 94 11.61 7.65 -14.62
N GLU A 95 10.97 7.14 -15.65
CA GLU A 95 9.94 7.88 -16.37
C GLU A 95 8.60 7.60 -15.68
N VAL A 96 7.95 8.64 -15.16
CA VAL A 96 6.77 8.52 -14.31
C VAL A 96 5.62 9.33 -14.89
N MET A 97 4.44 8.71 -15.02
CA MET A 97 3.21 9.45 -15.29
C MET A 97 2.66 10.05 -14.00
N ALA A 98 1.97 11.19 -14.14
CA ALA A 98 1.19 11.77 -13.05
C ALA A 98 0.23 10.72 -12.42
N PRO A 99 -0.06 10.84 -11.10
CA PRO A 99 -0.95 9.93 -10.39
C PRO A 99 -2.30 9.74 -11.09
N SER A 100 -2.80 8.50 -11.08
CA SER A 100 -4.08 8.17 -11.69
C SER A 100 -4.80 7.04 -10.94
N GLY A 101 -6.05 6.80 -11.34
CA GLY A 101 -6.93 5.81 -10.71
C GLY A 101 -8.00 6.45 -9.82
N THR A 102 -9.02 5.65 -9.51
CA THR A 102 -10.23 6.03 -8.77
C THR A 102 -10.52 5.08 -7.61
N PHE A 103 -9.56 4.21 -7.26
CA PHE A 103 -9.73 3.26 -6.17
C PHE A 103 -9.64 3.99 -4.83
N GLY A 104 -10.58 3.70 -3.94
CA GLY A 104 -10.65 4.27 -2.59
C GLY A 104 -11.94 5.02 -2.35
N VAL A 105 -12.05 5.57 -1.13
CA VAL A 105 -13.17 6.41 -0.70
C VAL A 105 -12.58 7.75 -0.26
N ASP A 106 -13.21 8.84 -0.66
CA ASP A 106 -12.77 10.18 -0.29
C ASP A 106 -12.87 10.39 1.23
N VAL A 107 -11.96 11.23 1.74
CA VAL A 107 -11.98 11.63 3.14
C VAL A 107 -13.20 12.50 3.41
N ASP A 108 -13.92 12.20 4.49
CA ASP A 108 -15.10 12.94 4.93
C ASP A 108 -15.02 13.25 6.42
N GLU A 109 -14.48 14.43 6.74
CA GLU A 109 -14.22 14.85 8.12
C GLU A 109 -15.51 15.07 8.93
N ALA A 110 -16.64 15.30 8.26
CA ALA A 110 -17.93 15.57 8.90
C ALA A 110 -18.70 14.29 9.27
N ASN A 111 -18.42 13.17 8.61
CA ASN A 111 -19.16 11.92 8.78
C ASN A 111 -18.22 10.78 9.19
N PRO A 112 -18.09 10.51 10.50
CA PRO A 112 -17.35 9.37 11.01
C PRO A 112 -17.80 8.04 10.41
N LYS A 113 -16.84 7.21 9.99
CA LYS A 113 -17.08 5.89 9.37
C LYS A 113 -16.22 4.80 10.01
N ASN A 114 -16.65 3.56 9.84
CA ASN A 114 -15.86 2.38 10.16
C ASN A 114 -15.37 1.75 8.86
N TYR A 115 -14.08 1.90 8.56
CA TYR A 115 -13.49 1.36 7.33
C TYR A 115 -12.99 -0.06 7.55
N LEU A 116 -13.35 -0.95 6.62
CA LEU A 116 -12.89 -2.34 6.61
C LEU A 116 -12.00 -2.55 5.40
N PHE A 117 -10.76 -2.96 5.65
CA PHE A 117 -9.78 -3.19 4.59
C PHE A 117 -9.39 -4.67 4.55
N PHE A 118 -9.42 -5.23 3.34
CA PHE A 118 -8.91 -6.56 3.06
C PHE A 118 -7.74 -6.43 2.10
N ALA A 119 -6.58 -6.94 2.50
CA ALA A 119 -5.37 -6.88 1.71
C ALA A 119 -4.65 -8.23 1.66
N ALA A 120 -3.86 -8.44 0.62
CA ALA A 120 -2.97 -9.59 0.51
C ALA A 120 -1.65 -9.20 -0.15
N GLY A 121 -0.52 -9.55 0.47
CA GLY A 121 0.82 -9.16 0.01
C GLY A 121 0.92 -7.67 -0.34
N SER A 122 1.47 -7.36 -1.52
CA SER A 122 1.66 -5.97 -1.99
C SER A 122 0.36 -5.18 -2.21
N GLY A 123 -0.81 -5.85 -2.19
CA GLY A 123 -2.12 -5.19 -2.19
C GLY A 123 -2.36 -4.29 -0.97
N ILE A 124 -1.48 -4.33 0.03
CA ILE A 124 -1.47 -3.38 1.15
C ILE A 124 -1.19 -1.94 0.72
N THR A 125 -0.51 -1.71 -0.40
CA THR A 125 -0.02 -0.38 -0.81
C THR A 125 -1.12 0.70 -0.88
N PRO A 126 -2.20 0.57 -1.66
CA PRO A 126 -3.26 1.58 -1.65
C PRO A 126 -4.00 1.62 -0.32
N VAL A 127 -4.09 0.49 0.39
CA VAL A 127 -4.76 0.37 1.69
C VAL A 127 -4.02 1.15 2.76
N LEU A 128 -2.69 1.09 2.80
CA LEU A 128 -1.87 1.86 3.74
C LEU A 128 -2.04 3.36 3.50
N SER A 129 -2.04 3.80 2.24
CA SER A 129 -2.31 5.18 1.87
C SER A 129 -3.68 5.63 2.41
N MET A 130 -4.73 4.83 2.23
CA MET A 130 -6.08 5.12 2.76
C MET A 130 -6.13 5.14 4.28
N ILE A 131 -5.56 4.14 4.96
CA ILE A 131 -5.54 4.06 6.43
C ILE A 131 -4.89 5.31 7.01
N LYS A 132 -3.73 5.72 6.49
CA LYS A 132 -3.05 6.95 6.94
C LYS A 132 -3.94 8.17 6.76
N SER A 133 -4.55 8.34 5.58
CA SER A 133 -5.37 9.52 5.29
C SER A 133 -6.64 9.59 6.16
N HIS A 134 -7.36 8.48 6.34
CA HIS A 134 -8.57 8.48 7.17
C HIS A 134 -8.24 8.66 8.66
N LEU A 135 -7.20 8.00 9.17
CA LEU A 135 -6.82 8.14 10.58
C LEU A 135 -6.37 9.56 10.93
N GLU A 136 -5.61 10.20 10.03
CA GLU A 136 -5.11 11.56 10.20
C GLU A 136 -6.23 12.60 10.12
N ARG A 137 -7.12 12.50 9.13
CA ARG A 137 -8.08 13.57 8.82
C ARG A 137 -9.46 13.38 9.45
N GLU A 138 -9.90 12.15 9.67
CA GLU A 138 -11.25 11.86 10.18
C GLU A 138 -11.19 11.41 11.64
N SER A 139 -11.06 12.35 12.57
CA SER A 139 -10.83 12.06 14.00
C SER A 139 -11.83 11.08 14.65
N GLY A 140 -13.07 11.00 14.14
CA GLY A 140 -14.11 10.07 14.60
C GLY A 140 -14.15 8.71 13.90
N SER A 141 -13.42 8.52 12.80
CA SER A 141 -13.44 7.29 12.02
C SER A 141 -12.49 6.22 12.58
N THR A 142 -12.85 4.96 12.36
CA THR A 142 -12.05 3.78 12.73
C THR A 142 -11.68 2.97 11.49
N CYS A 143 -10.62 2.16 11.59
CA CYS A 143 -10.11 1.29 10.54
C CYS A 143 -9.87 -0.12 11.11
N LYS A 144 -10.37 -1.16 10.42
CA LYS A 144 -9.99 -2.55 10.68
C LYS A 144 -9.33 -3.13 9.43
N LEU A 145 -8.12 -3.66 9.58
CA LEU A 145 -7.34 -4.25 8.49
C LEU A 145 -7.24 -5.77 8.67
N PHE A 146 -7.70 -6.51 7.68
CA PHE A 146 -7.54 -7.96 7.56
C PHE A 146 -6.52 -8.28 6.46
N TYR A 147 -5.33 -8.72 6.85
CA TYR A 147 -4.16 -8.73 5.97
C TYR A 147 -3.50 -10.12 5.85
N VAL A 148 -3.61 -10.71 4.66
CA VAL A 148 -3.11 -12.04 4.33
C VAL A 148 -1.68 -12.00 3.79
N ASN A 149 -0.81 -12.83 4.36
CA ASN A 149 0.60 -12.93 4.01
C ASN A 149 1.06 -14.40 3.95
N LYS A 150 2.26 -14.66 3.43
CA LYS A 150 2.83 -16.02 3.43
C LYS A 150 3.30 -16.40 4.84
N THR A 151 4.16 -15.58 5.39
CA THR A 151 4.84 -15.74 6.70
C THR A 151 4.89 -14.40 7.41
N ALA A 152 5.20 -14.40 8.71
CA ALA A 152 5.31 -13.18 9.51
C ALA A 152 6.40 -12.23 8.98
N LYS A 153 7.48 -12.78 8.39
CA LYS A 153 8.58 -12.01 7.77
C LYS A 153 8.22 -11.39 6.42
N SER A 154 7.19 -11.91 5.76
CA SER A 154 6.75 -11.42 4.44
C SER A 154 5.69 -10.31 4.51
N ILE A 155 5.32 -9.89 5.72
CA ILE A 155 4.32 -8.84 5.94
C ILE A 155 4.96 -7.50 5.54
N ILE A 156 4.58 -6.97 4.39
CA ILE A 156 5.04 -5.67 3.90
C ILE A 156 4.39 -4.58 4.78
N PHE A 157 5.19 -3.61 5.23
CA PHE A 157 4.84 -2.49 6.12
C PHE A 157 4.41 -2.89 7.53
N LYS A 158 4.95 -4.00 8.06
CA LYS A 158 4.57 -4.47 9.40
C LYS A 158 4.91 -3.44 10.47
N GLU A 159 6.15 -2.96 10.54
CA GLU A 159 6.54 -1.99 11.56
C GLU A 159 5.74 -0.69 11.46
N GLU A 160 5.54 -0.18 10.24
CA GLU A 160 4.78 1.05 10.00
C GLU A 160 3.30 0.91 10.41
N LEU A 161 2.67 -0.21 10.07
CA LEU A 161 1.30 -0.52 10.50
C LEU A 161 1.18 -0.59 12.02
N GLU A 162 2.13 -1.21 12.70
CA GLU A 162 2.15 -1.31 14.17
C GLU A 162 2.40 0.06 14.83
N GLN A 163 3.22 0.91 14.22
CA GLN A 163 3.41 2.30 14.65
C GLN A 163 2.12 3.11 14.51
N LEU A 164 1.43 3.01 13.37
CA LEU A 164 0.12 3.65 13.16
C LEU A 164 -0.90 3.16 14.19
N ARG A 165 -0.91 1.85 14.50
CA ARG A 165 -1.82 1.28 15.52
C ARG A 165 -1.58 1.92 16.89
N ASN A 166 -0.32 2.11 17.26
CA ASN A 166 0.04 2.72 18.54
C ASN A 166 -0.26 4.23 18.56
N GLN A 167 -0.03 4.93 17.45
CA GLN A 167 -0.33 6.36 17.33
C GLN A 167 -1.82 6.65 17.39
N TYR A 168 -2.64 5.83 16.72
CA TYR A 168 -4.09 5.95 16.66
C TYR A 168 -4.78 4.87 17.51
N PHE A 169 -4.32 4.73 18.75
CA PHE A 169 -4.80 3.70 19.67
C PHE A 169 -6.34 3.73 19.79
N GLY A 170 -6.96 2.54 19.67
CA GLY A 170 -8.42 2.39 19.69
C GLY A 170 -9.14 2.75 18.38
N ARG A 171 -8.43 3.25 17.36
CA ARG A 171 -9.00 3.58 16.04
C ARG A 171 -8.47 2.73 14.90
N LEU A 172 -7.37 2.00 15.09
CA LEU A 172 -6.85 1.03 14.12
C LEU A 172 -6.76 -0.35 14.77
N GLU A 173 -7.40 -1.33 14.15
CA GLU A 173 -7.26 -2.75 14.48
C GLU A 173 -6.66 -3.50 13.30
N ILE A 174 -5.75 -4.45 13.56
CA ILE A 174 -5.03 -5.17 12.52
C ILE A 174 -5.03 -6.66 12.82
N TYR A 175 -5.47 -7.44 11.83
CA TYR A 175 -5.61 -8.88 11.88
C TYR A 175 -4.73 -9.50 10.78
N TYR A 176 -3.63 -10.12 11.18
CA TYR A 176 -2.70 -10.77 10.25
C TYR A 176 -3.03 -12.25 10.05
N PHE A 177 -3.18 -12.66 8.78
CA PHE A 177 -3.45 -14.04 8.38
C PHE A 177 -2.22 -14.61 7.66
N LEU A 178 -1.81 -15.84 7.99
CA LEU A 178 -0.60 -16.46 7.42
C LEU A 178 -0.92 -17.76 6.69
N THR A 179 -0.42 -17.91 5.47
CA THR A 179 -0.73 -19.06 4.59
C THR A 179 0.35 -20.15 4.59
N LYS A 180 1.57 -19.85 5.06
CA LYS A 180 2.71 -20.77 5.09
C LYS A 180 3.40 -20.85 6.46
N GLU A 181 2.81 -20.24 7.48
CA GLU A 181 3.30 -20.26 8.86
C GLU A 181 2.08 -20.40 9.77
N ARG A 182 2.14 -21.34 10.72
CA ARG A 182 1.00 -21.68 11.57
C ARG A 182 0.95 -20.74 12.78
N ARG A 183 -0.24 -20.23 13.07
CA ARG A 183 -0.61 -19.48 14.28
C ARG A 183 -1.45 -20.35 15.20
N ASP A 184 -1.46 -20.01 16.49
CA ASP A 184 -2.19 -20.78 17.51
C ASP A 184 -3.70 -20.75 17.32
N ILE A 185 -4.24 -19.62 16.82
CA ILE A 185 -5.66 -19.45 16.54
C ILE A 185 -5.92 -19.82 15.07
N ASP A 186 -6.73 -20.86 14.85
CA ASP A 186 -7.01 -21.40 13.52
C ASP A 186 -7.62 -20.39 12.54
N LEU A 187 -8.42 -19.43 13.05
CA LEU A 187 -8.98 -18.33 12.25
C LEU A 187 -7.92 -17.57 11.45
N PHE A 188 -6.72 -17.38 12.01
CA PHE A 188 -5.65 -16.58 11.39
C PHE A 188 -4.74 -17.39 10.46
N ASN A 189 -5.09 -18.65 10.17
CA ASN A 189 -4.33 -19.53 9.27
C ASN A 189 -5.02 -19.64 7.89
N GLY A 190 -4.23 -19.53 6.82
CA GLY A 190 -4.70 -19.68 5.46
C GLY A 190 -5.27 -18.41 4.84
N ARG A 191 -6.08 -18.59 3.78
CA ARG A 191 -6.77 -17.50 3.09
C ARG A 191 -8.15 -17.29 3.69
N PHE A 192 -8.79 -16.17 3.35
CA PHE A 192 -10.22 -15.98 3.59
C PHE A 192 -11.02 -17.04 2.84
N ASP A 193 -12.00 -17.61 3.53
CA ASP A 193 -13.00 -18.54 3.04
C ASP A 193 -14.34 -18.16 3.69
N GLU A 194 -15.43 -18.82 3.27
CA GLU A 194 -16.77 -18.50 3.76
C GLU A 194 -16.89 -18.64 5.28
N GLU A 195 -16.34 -19.71 5.86
CA GLU A 195 -16.39 -19.98 7.30
C GLU A 195 -15.68 -18.88 8.09
N LYS A 196 -14.46 -18.49 7.68
CA LYS A 196 -13.75 -17.38 8.31
C LYS A 196 -14.51 -16.08 8.18
N MET A 197 -15.11 -15.80 7.02
CA MET A 197 -15.88 -14.58 6.83
C MET A 197 -17.10 -14.53 7.76
N GLN A 198 -17.78 -15.65 7.98
CA GLN A 198 -18.88 -15.73 8.96
C GLN A 198 -18.39 -15.43 10.38
N VAL A 199 -17.25 -15.98 10.79
CA VAL A 199 -16.64 -15.69 12.10
C VAL A 199 -16.23 -14.22 12.21
N LEU A 200 -15.64 -13.65 11.17
CA LEU A 200 -15.22 -12.24 11.14
C LEU A 200 -16.42 -11.30 11.25
N VAL A 201 -17.48 -11.54 10.48
CA VAL A 201 -18.71 -10.76 10.54
C VAL A 201 -19.38 -10.87 11.90
N GLY A 202 -19.45 -12.07 12.48
CA GLY A 202 -20.12 -12.28 13.77
C GLY A 202 -19.40 -11.72 14.99
N ASN A 203 -18.08 -11.48 14.93
CA ASN A 203 -17.28 -11.16 16.13
C ASN A 203 -16.40 -9.91 16.00
N PHE A 204 -16.02 -9.52 14.80
CA PHE A 204 -14.98 -8.50 14.58
C PHE A 204 -15.44 -7.34 13.69
N ILE A 205 -16.52 -7.52 12.94
CA ILE A 205 -17.05 -6.49 12.04
C ILE A 205 -18.40 -6.03 12.56
N ASP A 206 -18.46 -4.78 13.02
CA ASP A 206 -19.70 -4.16 13.47
C ASP A 206 -20.47 -3.66 12.25
N ILE A 207 -21.27 -4.55 11.65
CA ILE A 207 -22.26 -4.17 10.63
C ILE A 207 -23.56 -3.84 11.37
N PRO A 208 -23.97 -2.56 11.48
CA PRO A 208 -25.30 -2.27 11.99
C PRO A 208 -26.34 -2.93 11.09
N ASP A 209 -27.31 -3.63 11.68
CA ASP A 209 -28.45 -4.19 10.94
C ASP A 209 -29.11 -3.06 10.13
N THR A 210 -29.04 -3.16 8.80
CA THR A 210 -29.67 -2.21 7.85
C THR A 210 -31.14 -2.52 7.64
#